data_AF-A0A6I4V8K9-F1
#
_entry.id   AF-A0A6I4V8K9-F1
#
_cell.length_a   1.000
_cell.length_b   1.000
_cell.length_c   1.000
_cell.angle_alpha   90.00
_cell.angle_beta   90.00
_cell.angle_gamma   90.00
#
_symmetry.space_group_name_H-M   'P 1'
#
loop_
_entity.id
_entity.type
_entity.pdbx_description
1 polymer ?
#
loop_
_entity_poly.entity_id
_entity_poly.type
_entity_poly.pdbx_seq_one_letter_code
_entity_poly.pdbx_strand_id
1 'polypeptide(L)'
;MQLSITDKVTPQDLDEVRLGLNAFNSKFINVDEIKSIGVFICDEQGRKQAGLTGSTAGNWLRIDMLWVSDTLRGQGVGSRFAQVDTASFQARPFYEKLGFTLRFSLDHYPRQHQRHYLTKVL
;
A
#
# COMPACT_ATOMS: atom_id res chain seq x y z
N MET A 1 -10.11 -19.52 26.28
CA MET A 1 -9.40 -18.72 25.26
C MET A 1 -7.94 -18.65 25.67
N GLN A 2 -7.01 -19.03 24.80
CA GLN A 2 -5.58 -19.01 25.07
C GLN A 2 -4.91 -18.06 24.07
N LEU A 3 -4.17 -17.08 24.57
CA LEU A 3 -3.44 -16.11 23.76
C LEU A 3 -2.06 -16.67 23.42
N SER A 4 -1.65 -16.57 22.15
CA SER A 4 -0.31 -16.92 21.66
C SER A 4 0.26 -15.73 20.88
N ILE A 5 1.55 -15.42 21.08
CA ILE A 5 2.27 -14.31 20.43
C ILE A 5 3.56 -14.88 19.84
N THR A 6 3.81 -14.62 18.56
CA THR A 6 5.01 -15.10 17.84
C THR A 6 5.50 -14.05 16.85
N ASP A 7 6.81 -13.95 16.66
CA ASP A 7 7.46 -13.20 15.58
C ASP A 7 7.79 -14.08 14.36
N LYS A 8 7.50 -15.39 14.45
CA LYS A 8 7.71 -16.39 13.39
C LYS A 8 6.41 -16.71 12.66
N VAL A 9 5.79 -15.69 12.07
CA VAL A 9 4.56 -15.86 11.29
C VAL A 9 4.87 -16.63 10.00
N THR A 10 4.14 -17.71 9.75
CA THR A 10 4.29 -18.52 8.54
C THR A 10 3.31 -18.08 7.45
N PRO A 11 3.56 -18.43 6.17
CA PRO A 11 2.57 -18.23 5.10
C PRO A 11 1.23 -18.89 5.39
N GLN A 12 1.23 -20.05 6.06
CA GLN A 12 0.01 -20.76 6.44
C GLN A 12 -0.82 -19.98 7.46
N ASP A 13 -0.19 -19.40 8.49
CA ASP A 13 -0.89 -18.57 9.48
C ASP A 13 -1.62 -17.40 8.79
N LEU A 14 -0.95 -16.76 7.83
CA LEU A 14 -1.52 -15.66 7.05
C LEU A 14 -2.71 -16.14 6.20
N ASP A 15 -2.60 -17.29 5.55
CA ASP A 15 -3.66 -17.84 4.72
C ASP A 15 -4.88 -18.26 5.55
N GLU A 16 -4.71 -18.91 6.70
CA GLU A 16 -5.81 -19.29 7.59
C GLU A 16 -6.60 -18.06 8.06
N VAL A 17 -5.90 -17.02 8.54
CA VAL A 17 -6.54 -15.75 8.94
C VAL A 17 -7.24 -15.07 7.76
N ARG A 18 -6.59 -15.05 6.59
CA ARG A 18 -7.15 -14.45 5.37
C ARG A 18 -8.42 -15.16 4.91
N LEU A 19 -8.43 -16.50 4.91
CA LEU A 19 -9.60 -17.29 4.51
C LEU A 19 -10.77 -17.07 5.46
N GLY A 20 -10.52 -17.06 6.77
CA GLY A 20 -11.56 -16.75 7.77
C GLY A 20 -12.16 -15.36 7.58
N LEU A 21 -11.31 -14.35 7.35
CA LEU A 21 -11.74 -12.98 7.08
C LEU A 21 -12.56 -12.88 5.78
N ASN A 22 -12.10 -13.53 4.71
CA ASN A 22 -12.82 -13.54 3.42
C ASN A 22 -14.19 -14.22 3.53
N ALA A 23 -14.28 -15.35 4.24
CA ALA A 23 -15.53 -16.06 4.45
C ALA A 23 -16.55 -15.25 5.27
N PHE A 24 -16.08 -14.37 6.16
CA PHE A 24 -16.95 -13.43 6.86
C PHE A 24 -17.35 -12.26 5.96
N ASN A 25 -16.39 -11.62 5.28
CA ASN A 25 -16.60 -10.43 4.47
C ASN A 25 -17.46 -10.70 3.22
N SER A 26 -17.41 -11.90 2.65
CA SER A 26 -18.21 -12.30 1.48
C SER A 26 -19.71 -12.19 1.71
N LYS A 27 -20.16 -12.08 2.96
CA LYS A 27 -21.56 -11.83 3.33
C LYS A 27 -22.00 -10.38 3.09
N PHE A 28 -21.05 -9.45 2.97
CA PHE A 28 -21.29 -8.00 2.88
C PHE A 28 -20.77 -7.39 1.57
N ILE A 29 -19.70 -7.94 1.01
CA ILE A 29 -19.07 -7.47 -0.22
C ILE A 29 -18.73 -8.64 -1.14
N ASN A 30 -18.64 -8.37 -2.44
CA ASN A 30 -18.06 -9.33 -3.38
C ASN A 30 -16.53 -9.34 -3.25
N VAL A 31 -16.00 -10.28 -2.47
CA VAL A 31 -14.55 -10.41 -2.24
C VAL A 31 -13.76 -10.74 -3.52
N ASP A 32 -14.40 -11.30 -4.55
CA ASP A 32 -13.75 -11.60 -5.83
C ASP A 32 -13.44 -10.35 -6.66
N GLU A 33 -14.07 -9.21 -6.35
CA GLU A 33 -13.75 -7.91 -6.94
C GLU A 33 -12.46 -7.31 -6.35
N ILE A 34 -11.94 -7.89 -5.26
CA ILE A 34 -10.65 -7.51 -4.70
C ILE A 34 -9.56 -8.14 -5.55
N LYS A 35 -8.84 -7.34 -6.35
CA LYS A 35 -7.78 -7.83 -7.24
C LYS A 35 -6.43 -7.31 -6.80
N SER A 36 -5.45 -8.18 -6.64
CA SER A 36 -4.05 -7.77 -6.47
C SER A 36 -3.55 -7.09 -7.74
N ILE A 37 -2.84 -5.97 -7.59
CA ILE A 37 -2.23 -5.23 -8.69
C ILE A 37 -0.73 -5.10 -8.45
N GLY A 38 0.04 -5.24 -9.53
CA GLY A 38 1.48 -5.00 -9.55
C GLY A 38 1.83 -4.19 -10.79
N VAL A 39 2.51 -3.06 -10.59
CA VAL A 39 3.04 -2.22 -11.67
C VAL A 39 4.54 -2.10 -11.50
N PHE A 40 5.32 -2.41 -12.53
CA PHE A 40 6.77 -2.44 -12.44
C PHE A 40 7.40 -1.68 -13.60
N ILE A 41 8.53 -1.04 -13.31
CA ILE A 41 9.46 -0.56 -14.34
C ILE A 41 10.65 -1.49 -14.29
N CYS A 42 11.02 -2.05 -15.43
CA CYS A 42 12.15 -2.96 -15.56
C CYS A 42 13.22 -2.36 -16.49
N ASP A 43 14.47 -2.74 -16.26
CA ASP A 43 15.54 -2.49 -17.23
C ASP A 43 15.48 -3.48 -18.41
N GLU A 44 16.39 -3.31 -19.37
CA GLU A 44 16.49 -4.16 -20.57
C GLU A 44 16.76 -5.64 -20.25
N GLN A 45 17.25 -5.93 -19.05
CA GLN A 45 17.51 -7.30 -18.57
C GLN A 45 16.32 -7.87 -17.78
N GLY A 46 15.20 -7.14 -17.70
CA GLY A 46 13.99 -7.53 -16.98
C GLY A 46 14.06 -7.33 -15.46
N ARG A 47 15.11 -6.68 -14.94
CA ARG A 47 15.23 -6.43 -13.49
C ARG A 47 14.40 -5.23 -13.10
N LYS A 48 13.60 -5.36 -12.04
CA LYS A 48 12.76 -4.27 -11.52
C LYS A 48 13.63 -3.11 -11.03
N GLN A 49 13.41 -1.92 -11.57
CA GLN A 49 14.00 -0.64 -11.15
C GLN A 49 12.99 0.20 -10.34
N ALA A 50 11.70 -0.07 -10.47
CA ALA A 50 10.67 0.46 -9.59
C ALA A 50 9.46 -0.49 -9.55
N GLY A 51 8.64 -0.40 -8.51
CA GLY A 51 7.46 -1.24 -8.37
C GLY A 51 6.42 -0.65 -7.44
N LEU A 52 5.15 -0.91 -7.76
CA LEU A 52 4.01 -0.67 -6.91
C LEU A 52 3.22 -1.97 -6.82
N THR A 53 2.86 -2.39 -5.60
CA THR A 53 1.92 -3.48 -5.37
C THR A 53 0.77 -3.00 -4.51
N GLY A 54 -0.37 -3.64 -4.65
CA GLY A 54 -1.55 -3.31 -3.87
C GLY A 54 -2.74 -4.16 -4.25
N SER A 55 -3.93 -3.66 -3.96
CA SER A 55 -5.17 -4.27 -4.41
C SER A 55 -6.25 -3.25 -4.74
N THR A 56 -7.14 -3.60 -5.65
CA THR A 56 -8.41 -2.90 -5.83
C THR A 56 -9.43 -3.45 -4.83
N ALA A 57 -10.36 -2.62 -4.38
CA ALA A 57 -11.55 -3.04 -3.63
C ALA A 57 -12.70 -2.08 -3.99
N GLY A 58 -13.67 -2.55 -4.77
CA GLY A 58 -14.66 -1.69 -5.41
C GLY A 58 -13.98 -0.59 -6.24
N ASN A 59 -14.31 0.67 -5.99
CA ASN A 59 -13.74 1.83 -6.70
C ASN A 59 -12.41 2.35 -6.12
N TRP A 60 -11.80 1.61 -5.18
CA TRP A 60 -10.64 2.07 -4.44
C TRP A 60 -9.40 1.25 -4.79
N LEU A 61 -8.27 1.94 -4.94
CA LEU A 61 -6.94 1.33 -5.00
C LEU A 61 -6.27 1.48 -3.63
N ARG A 62 -5.95 0.35 -3.00
CA ARG A 62 -5.04 0.27 -1.86
C ARG A 62 -3.64 -0.04 -2.35
N ILE A 63 -2.64 0.68 -1.87
CA ILE A 63 -1.23 0.40 -2.17
C ILE A 63 -0.59 -0.23 -0.94
N ASP A 64 0.02 -1.39 -1.15
CA ASP A 64 0.71 -2.17 -0.11
C ASP A 64 2.20 -1.82 -0.09
N MET A 65 2.82 -1.64 -1.27
CA MET A 65 4.23 -1.29 -1.39
C MET A 65 4.45 -0.37 -2.58
N LEU A 66 5.34 0.62 -2.41
CA LEU A 66 5.89 1.45 -3.49
C LEU A 66 7.40 1.54 -3.29
N TRP A 67 8.15 1.22 -4.34
CA TRP A 67 9.60 1.26 -4.33
C TRP A 67 10.13 1.85 -5.64
N VAL A 68 11.18 2.66 -5.52
CA VAL A 68 11.94 3.22 -6.64
C VAL A 68 13.42 3.07 -6.30
N SER A 69 14.18 2.46 -7.21
CA SER A 69 15.63 2.33 -7.08
C SER A 69 16.29 3.70 -7.00
N ASP A 70 17.46 3.78 -6.37
CA ASP A 70 18.14 5.06 -6.16
C ASP A 70 18.49 5.76 -7.48
N THR A 71 18.72 5.01 -8.56
CA THR A 71 19.00 5.54 -9.90
C THR A 71 17.82 6.30 -10.50
N LEU A 72 16.58 5.99 -10.10
CA LEU A 72 15.35 6.62 -10.61
C LEU A 72 14.74 7.64 -9.66
N ARG A 73 15.30 7.83 -8.46
CA ARG A 73 14.83 8.83 -7.51
C ARG A 73 15.06 10.25 -8.05
N GLY A 74 14.16 11.17 -7.70
CA GLY A 74 14.19 12.56 -8.19
C GLY A 74 13.63 12.76 -9.60
N GLN A 75 13.29 11.69 -10.33
CA GLN A 75 12.80 11.77 -11.72
C GLN A 75 11.26 11.73 -11.84
N GLY A 76 10.52 11.82 -10.74
CA GLY A 76 9.05 11.83 -10.73
C GLY A 76 8.39 10.48 -11.08
N VAL A 77 9.14 9.37 -11.03
CA VAL A 77 8.64 8.04 -11.41
C VAL A 77 7.56 7.52 -10.45
N GLY A 78 7.72 7.74 -9.15
CA GLY A 78 6.78 7.24 -8.12
C GLY A 78 5.41 7.94 -8.10
N SER A 79 5.26 9.11 -8.72
CA SER A 79 4.04 9.92 -8.67
C SER A 79 3.01 9.64 -9.78
N ARG A 80 3.29 8.66 -10.66
CA ARG A 80 2.42 8.30 -11.79
C ARG A 80 1.28 7.35 -11.42
N PHE A 81 1.29 6.89 -10.19
CA PHE A 81 0.25 6.04 -9.61
C PHE A 81 -0.29 6.79 -8.39
N ALA A 82 -1.42 6.37 -7.81
CA ALA A 82 -1.48 6.14 -6.36
C ALA A 82 -2.53 6.86 -5.49
N GLN A 83 -3.01 6.05 -4.55
CA GLN A 83 -3.07 6.37 -3.12
C GLN A 83 -1.67 6.18 -2.50
N VAL A 84 -1.07 7.23 -1.93
CA VAL A 84 0.21 7.12 -1.22
C VAL A 84 -0.01 7.21 0.28
N ASP A 85 0.90 6.64 1.05
CA ASP A 85 1.05 6.98 2.46
C ASP A 85 2.46 7.53 2.76
N THR A 86 2.56 8.44 3.73
CA THR A 86 3.83 9.05 4.11
C THR A 86 3.82 9.40 5.59
N ALA A 87 4.93 9.17 6.30
CA ALA A 87 5.04 9.55 7.70
C ALA A 87 5.13 11.09 7.86
N SER A 88 4.82 11.62 9.03
CA SER A 88 4.84 13.06 9.30
C SER A 88 6.22 13.70 9.18
N PHE A 89 7.29 12.91 9.34
CA PHE A 89 8.67 13.32 9.11
C PHE A 89 9.16 13.08 7.68
N GLN A 90 8.28 12.61 6.79
CA GLN A 90 8.56 12.36 5.37
C GLN A 90 7.87 13.42 4.50
N ALA A 91 7.63 13.10 3.23
CA ALA A 91 7.44 14.06 2.17
C ALA A 91 5.95 14.41 1.91
N ARG A 92 5.12 14.64 2.94
CA ARG A 92 3.71 15.04 2.73
C ARG A 92 3.55 16.27 1.82
N PRO A 93 4.27 17.38 2.03
CA PRO A 93 4.12 18.56 1.16
C PRO A 93 4.52 18.31 -0.30
N PHE A 94 5.39 17.32 -0.55
CA PHE A 94 5.77 16.93 -1.91
C PHE A 94 4.58 16.31 -2.65
N TYR A 95 3.84 15.40 -2.02
CA TYR A 95 2.67 14.77 -2.65
C TYR A 95 1.53 15.77 -2.88
N GLU A 96 1.29 16.68 -1.92
CA GLU A 96 0.29 17.74 -2.07
C GLU A 96 0.60 18.64 -3.28
N LYS A 97 1.88 19.00 -3.51
CA LYS A 97 2.31 19.75 -4.71
C LYS A 97 2.06 19.02 -6.02
N LEU A 98 2.00 17.69 -6.00
CA LEU A 98 1.74 16.87 -7.18
C LEU A 98 0.25 16.61 -7.43
N GLY A 99 -0.64 17.26 -6.66
CA GLY A 99 -2.09 17.17 -6.79
C GLY A 99 -2.72 16.01 -6.04
N PHE A 100 -2.02 15.44 -5.05
CA PHE A 100 -2.61 14.46 -4.13
C PHE A 100 -3.37 15.18 -3.00
N THR A 101 -4.52 14.63 -2.63
CA THR A 101 -5.36 15.13 -1.54
C THR A 101 -5.25 14.22 -0.32
N LEU A 102 -4.96 14.78 0.86
CA LEU A 102 -5.01 14.05 2.12
C LEU A 102 -6.43 13.52 2.38
N ARG A 103 -6.55 12.23 2.67
CA ARG A 103 -7.82 11.58 3.03
C ARG A 103 -7.89 11.17 4.49
N PHE A 104 -6.76 10.74 5.05
CA PHE A 104 -6.70 10.22 6.40
C PHE A 104 -5.33 10.44 7.02
N SER A 105 -5.27 10.63 8.33
CA SER A 105 -4.04 10.60 9.12
C SER A 105 -4.22 9.68 10.31
N LEU A 106 -3.28 8.77 10.51
CA LEU A 106 -3.18 7.93 11.68
C LEU A 106 -2.19 8.55 12.66
N ASP A 107 -2.66 8.93 13.83
CA ASP A 107 -1.80 9.46 14.89
C ASP A 107 -0.98 8.37 15.58
N HIS A 108 0.11 8.80 16.22
CA HIS A 108 0.99 7.96 17.03
C HIS A 108 1.64 6.79 16.28
N TYR A 109 1.95 6.99 14.99
CA TYR A 109 2.51 5.98 14.10
C TYR A 109 3.71 6.50 13.28
N PRO A 110 4.93 6.00 13.50
CA PRO A 110 5.35 5.26 14.70
C PRO A 110 5.49 6.19 15.92
N ARG A 111 4.99 5.75 17.08
CA ARG A 111 5.13 6.42 18.39
C ARG A 111 4.49 7.83 18.46
N GLN A 112 5.26 8.88 18.17
CA GLN A 112 4.83 10.28 18.25
C GLN A 112 4.59 10.90 16.87
N HIS A 113 4.87 10.14 15.80
CA HIS A 113 4.68 10.57 14.42
C HIS A 113 3.26 10.27 13.94
N GLN A 114 2.94 10.71 12.72
CA GLN A 114 1.67 10.37 12.07
C GLN A 114 1.94 9.64 10.76
N ARG A 115 1.01 8.81 10.31
CA ARG A 115 0.96 8.29 8.95
C ARG A 115 -0.16 8.96 8.17
N HIS A 116 0.17 9.68 7.12
CA HIS A 116 -0.79 10.34 6.24
C HIS A 116 -1.09 9.47 5.03
N TYR A 117 -2.34 9.39 4.61
CA TYR A 117 -2.80 8.68 3.41
C TYR A 117 -3.40 9.71 2.45
N LEU A 118 -2.84 9.83 1.25
CA LEU A 118 -3.23 10.79 0.23
C LEU A 118 -3.63 10.07 -1.05
N THR A 119 -4.56 10.63 -1.82
CA THR A 119 -5.03 10.07 -3.10
C THR A 119 -4.93 11.11 -4.20
N LYS A 120 -4.61 10.70 -5.42
CA LYS A 120 -4.76 11.52 -6.62
C LYS A 120 -5.73 10.84 -7.59
N VAL A 121 -6.71 11.59 -8.08
CA VAL A 121 -7.57 11.12 -9.19
C VAL A 121 -6.74 11.26 -10.47
N LEU A 122 -6.58 10.14 -11.19
CA LEU A 122 -5.87 10.10 -12.47
C LEU A 122 -6.73 10.64 -13.60
#